data_AF-A0A4Y8SUZ9-F1
#
_entry.id   AF-A0A4Y8SUZ9-F1
#
_cell.length_a   1.000
_cell.length_b   1.000
_cell.length_c   1.000
_cell.angle_alpha   90.00
_cell.angle_beta   90.00
_cell.angle_gamma   90.00
#
_symmetry.space_group_name_H-M   'P 1'
#
loop_
_entity.id
_entity.type
_entity.pdbx_description
1 polymer ?
#
loop_
_entity_poly.entity_id
_entity_poly.type
_entity_poly.pdbx_seq_one_letter_code
_entity_poly.pdbx_strand_id
1 'polypeptide(L)'
;MLALFSRLLLHALACVAFPYLLALGFDLYRQHVGPPLARGVGVGLATMLVFYTFVFCNLLMVVIPRLLIRWALTGLLALLVLFYFNPHHPVRALGFAAVCVALCAAAILLTGPLTAWLRATLKR
;
A
#
# COMPACT_ATOMS: atom_id res chain seq x y z
N MET A 1 14.60 -5.33 18.55
CA MET A 1 15.21 -5.38 17.20
C MET A 1 14.39 -6.23 16.23
N LEU A 2 14.08 -7.51 16.54
CA LEU A 2 13.25 -8.40 15.69
C LEU A 2 11.93 -7.76 15.20
N ALA A 3 11.15 -7.15 16.10
CA ALA A 3 9.88 -6.53 15.71
C ALA A 3 10.03 -5.32 14.76
N LEU A 4 11.17 -4.61 14.79
CA LEU A 4 11.47 -3.55 13.82
C LEU A 4 11.82 -4.17 12.47
N PHE A 5 12.67 -5.20 12.47
CA PHE A 5 13.05 -5.93 11.26
C PHE A 5 11.84 -6.56 10.56
N SER A 6 10.94 -7.23 11.29
CA SER A 6 9.71 -7.80 10.72
C SER A 6 8.81 -6.75 10.09
N ARG A 7 8.67 -5.57 10.72
CA ARG A 7 7.93 -4.43 10.15
C ARG A 7 8.59 -3.95 8.87
N LEU A 8 9.90 -3.70 8.91
CA LEU A 8 10.66 -3.24 7.75
C LEU A 8 10.48 -4.20 6.57
N LEU A 9 10.64 -5.50 6.81
CA LEU A 9 10.51 -6.53 5.77
C LEU A 9 9.11 -6.50 5.12
N LEU A 10 8.05 -6.53 5.93
CA LEU A 10 6.68 -6.58 5.41
C LEU A 10 6.25 -5.28 4.71
N HIS A 11 6.61 -4.13 5.27
CA HIS A 11 6.31 -2.84 4.63
C HIS A 11 7.15 -2.62 3.36
N ALA A 12 8.39 -3.10 3.32
CA ALA A 12 9.20 -3.10 2.09
C ALA A 12 8.58 -4.01 1.01
N LEU A 13 8.16 -5.22 1.38
CA LEU A 13 7.44 -6.12 0.47
C LEU A 13 6.14 -5.50 -0.04
N ALA A 14 5.39 -4.81 0.82
CA ALA A 14 4.20 -4.06 0.41
C ALA A 14 4.52 -2.97 -0.62
N CYS A 15 5.61 -2.22 -0.42
CA CYS A 15 6.07 -1.21 -1.38
C CYS A 15 6.47 -1.82 -2.72
N VAL A 16 7.16 -2.97 -2.72
CA VAL A 16 7.51 -3.69 -3.95
C VAL A 16 6.26 -4.24 -4.64
N ALA A 17 5.31 -4.80 -3.88
CA ALA A 17 4.09 -5.40 -4.44
C ALA A 17 3.13 -4.38 -5.07
N PHE A 18 3.10 -3.15 -4.55
CA PHE A 18 2.20 -2.09 -5.00
C PHE A 18 2.15 -1.88 -6.53
N PRO A 19 3.28 -1.60 -7.23
CA PRO A 19 3.25 -1.37 -8.67
C PRO A 19 2.78 -2.60 -9.46
N TYR A 20 3.12 -3.82 -9.02
CA TYR A 20 2.70 -5.06 -9.69
C TYR A 20 1.20 -5.30 -9.54
N LEU A 21 0.66 -5.13 -8.33
CA LEU A 21 -0.78 -5.30 -8.09
C LEU A 21 -1.60 -4.25 -8.83
N LEU A 22 -1.08 -3.02 -8.92
CA LEU A 22 -1.72 -1.96 -9.68
C LEU A 22 -1.70 -2.26 -11.18
N ALA A 23 -0.57 -2.71 -11.73
CA ALA A 23 -0.46 -3.13 -13.13
C ALA A 23 -1.43 -4.28 -13.45
N LEU A 24 -1.46 -5.30 -12.60
CA LEU A 24 -2.40 -6.42 -12.71
C LEU A 24 -3.86 -5.94 -12.67
N GLY A 25 -4.20 -5.04 -11.75
CA GLY A 25 -5.54 -4.45 -11.68
C GLY A 25 -5.94 -3.70 -12.95
N PHE A 26 -5.00 -2.96 -13.55
CA PHE A 26 -5.22 -2.30 -14.84
C PHE A 26 -5.41 -3.29 -16.00
N ASP A 27 -4.64 -4.36 -16.04
CA ASP A 27 -4.75 -5.39 -17.08
C ASP A 27 -6.09 -6.13 -16.97
N LEU A 28 -6.48 -6.53 -15.76
CA LEU A 28 -7.78 -7.13 -15.50
C LEU A 28 -8.93 -6.20 -15.88
N TYR A 29 -8.83 -4.92 -15.54
CA TYR A 29 -9.83 -3.92 -15.93
C TYR A 29 -9.94 -3.80 -17.45
N ARG A 30 -8.81 -3.77 -18.18
CA ARG A 30 -8.82 -3.70 -19.65
C ARG A 30 -9.46 -4.92 -20.30
N GLN A 31 -9.25 -6.11 -19.74
CA GLN A 31 -9.80 -7.35 -20.29
C GLN A 31 -11.33 -7.45 -20.12
N HIS A 32 -11.88 -6.93 -19.02
CA HIS A 32 -13.30 -7.11 -18.69
C HIS A 32 -14.18 -5.90 -18.98
N VAL A 33 -13.63 -4.69 -18.95
CA VAL A 33 -14.38 -3.43 -19.11
C VAL A 33 -13.97 -2.70 -20.39
N GLY A 34 -12.70 -2.78 -20.77
CA GLY A 34 -12.15 -2.10 -21.94
C GLY A 34 -11.06 -1.07 -21.61
N PRO A 35 -10.43 -0.46 -22.63
CA PRO A 35 -9.34 0.48 -22.42
C PRO A 35 -9.80 1.75 -21.68
N PRO A 36 -9.07 2.21 -20.65
CA PRO A 36 -9.44 3.42 -19.91
C PRO A 36 -9.33 4.67 -20.79
N LEU A 37 -10.36 5.53 -20.72
CA LEU A 37 -10.53 6.73 -21.55
C LEU A 37 -9.46 7.82 -21.29
N ALA A 38 -8.89 7.90 -20.09
CA ALA A 38 -7.90 8.92 -19.73
C ALA A 38 -6.48 8.34 -19.65
N ARG A 39 -5.61 8.67 -20.62
CA ARG A 39 -4.18 8.29 -20.63
C ARG A 39 -3.34 9.52 -20.96
N GLY A 40 -2.22 9.70 -20.26
CA GLY A 40 -1.32 10.83 -20.49
C GLY A 40 -0.33 11.03 -19.35
N VAL A 41 0.65 11.91 -19.58
CA VAL A 41 1.75 12.20 -18.62
C VAL A 41 1.22 12.60 -17.24
N GLY A 42 0.15 13.40 -17.18
CA GLY A 42 -0.46 13.81 -15.91
C GLY A 42 -0.98 12.64 -15.06
N VAL A 43 -1.54 11.61 -15.69
CA VAL A 43 -1.99 10.39 -15.00
C VAL A 43 -0.78 9.59 -14.49
N GLY A 44 0.30 9.54 -15.27
CA GLY A 44 1.55 8.89 -14.86
C GLY A 44 2.17 9.56 -13.64
N LEU A 45 2.27 10.89 -13.65
CA LEU A 45 2.78 11.69 -12.54
C LEU A 45 1.92 11.53 -11.27
N ALA A 46 0.59 11.54 -11.42
CA ALA A 46 -0.32 11.28 -10.31
C ALA A 46 -0.12 9.88 -9.70
N THR A 47 0.13 8.87 -10.54
CA THR A 47 0.42 7.50 -10.09
C THR A 47 1.74 7.43 -9.31
N MET A 48 2.78 8.13 -9.79
CA MET A 48 4.06 8.24 -9.07
C MET A 48 3.89 8.95 -7.73
N LEU A 49 3.11 10.03 -7.67
CA LEU A 49 2.82 10.74 -6.43
C LEU A 49 2.17 9.83 -5.38
N VAL A 50 1.18 9.02 -5.78
CA VAL A 50 0.56 8.03 -4.89
C VAL A 50 1.59 7.02 -4.41
N PHE A 51 2.42 6.50 -5.31
CA PHE A 51 3.45 5.53 -4.94
C PHE A 51 4.45 6.10 -3.92
N TYR A 52 4.96 7.31 -4.13
CA TYR A 52 5.87 7.93 -3.17
C TYR A 52 5.20 8.24 -1.83
N THR A 53 3.94 8.69 -1.85
CA THR A 53 3.15 8.90 -0.63
C THR A 53 2.94 7.57 0.12
N PHE A 54 2.64 6.49 -0.61
CA PHE A 54 2.51 5.15 -0.05
C PHE A 54 3.81 4.69 0.61
N VAL A 55 4.95 4.83 -0.08
CA VAL A 55 6.28 4.49 0.46
C VAL A 55 6.59 5.31 1.71
N PHE A 56 6.35 6.61 1.67
CA PHE A 56 6.54 7.50 2.83
C PHE A 56 5.69 7.08 4.03
N CYS A 57 4.40 6.82 3.83
CA CYS A 57 3.52 6.35 4.90
C CYS A 57 3.98 4.99 5.46
N ASN A 58 4.42 4.06 4.61
CA ASN A 58 4.94 2.76 5.05
C ASN A 58 6.22 2.93 5.88
N LEU A 59 7.11 3.85 5.52
CA LEU A 59 8.31 4.16 6.30
C LEU A 59 7.94 4.69 7.69
N LEU A 60 6.94 5.58 7.80
CA LEU A 60 6.42 6.04 9.08
C LEU A 60 5.86 4.88 9.92
N MET A 61 5.11 3.96 9.30
CA MET A 61 4.55 2.79 9.98
C MET A 61 5.63 1.83 10.52
N VAL A 62 6.78 1.73 9.85
CA VAL A 62 7.91 0.92 10.32
C VAL A 62 8.47 1.49 11.64
N VAL A 63 8.66 2.81 11.71
CA VAL A 63 9.25 3.46 12.88
C VAL A 63 8.26 3.51 14.05
N ILE A 64 6.98 3.74 13.78
CA ILE A 64 5.97 3.96 14.83
C ILE A 64 5.53 2.63 15.48
N PRO A 65 5.76 2.43 16.80
CA PRO A 65 5.39 1.19 17.48
C PRO A 65 3.90 1.08 17.81
N ARG A 66 3.16 2.20 17.87
CA ARG A 66 1.74 2.19 18.23
C ARG A 66 0.86 1.68 17.09
N LEU A 67 0.15 0.58 17.32
CA LEU A 67 -0.71 -0.07 16.33
C LEU A 67 -1.84 0.86 15.83
N LEU A 68 -2.48 1.59 16.74
CA LEU A 68 -3.55 2.54 16.39
C LEU A 68 -3.08 3.61 15.41
N ILE A 69 -1.86 4.14 15.58
CA ILE A 69 -1.31 5.16 14.69
C ILE A 69 -1.05 4.58 13.29
N ARG A 70 -0.62 3.32 13.19
CA ARG A 70 -0.42 2.67 11.89
C ARG A 70 -1.74 2.51 11.14
N TRP A 71 -2.81 2.09 11.82
CA TRP A 71 -4.14 2.03 11.23
C TRP A 71 -4.67 3.42 10.84
N ALA A 72 -4.44 4.44 11.68
CA ALA A 72 -4.79 5.81 11.35
C ALA A 72 -4.05 6.32 10.10
N LEU A 73 -2.76 6.01 9.96
CA LEU A 73 -1.98 6.33 8.75
C LEU A 73 -2.51 5.61 7.51
N THR A 74 -2.92 4.34 7.64
CA THR A 74 -3.56 3.59 6.54
C THR A 74 -4.87 4.26 6.10
N GLY A 75 -5.71 4.64 7.06
CA GLY A 75 -6.96 5.35 6.80
C GLY A 75 -6.72 6.72 6.16
N LEU A 76 -5.77 7.49 6.69
CA LEU A 76 -5.40 8.80 6.15
C LEU A 76 -4.90 8.67 4.71
N LEU A 77 -4.05 7.69 4.42
CA LEU A 77 -3.56 7.44 3.07
C LEU A 77 -4.69 7.13 2.09
N ALA A 78 -5.64 6.27 2.49
CA ALA A 78 -6.82 5.98 1.70
C ALA A 78 -7.66 7.24 1.42
N LEU A 79 -7.92 8.05 2.46
CA LEU A 79 -8.67 9.30 2.32
C LEU A 79 -7.97 10.30 1.41
N LEU A 80 -6.65 10.42 1.49
CA LEU A 80 -5.86 11.30 0.61
C LEU A 80 -5.93 10.84 -0.85
N VAL A 81 -5.78 9.54 -1.09
CA VAL A 81 -5.89 8.96 -2.44
C VAL A 81 -7.29 9.17 -3.02
N LEU A 82 -8.33 8.92 -2.22
CA LEU A 82 -9.72 9.14 -2.62
C LEU A 82 -9.96 10.63 -2.90
N PHE A 83 -9.59 11.53 -1.99
CA PHE A 83 -9.77 12.96 -2.16
C PHE A 83 -9.09 13.48 -3.44
N TYR A 84 -7.88 13.02 -3.74
CA TYR A 84 -7.13 13.46 -4.92
C TYR A 84 -7.69 12.92 -6.23
N PHE A 85 -8.02 11.62 -6.32
CA PHE A 85 -8.45 11.01 -7.57
C PHE A 85 -9.96 11.05 -7.82
N ASN A 86 -10.79 11.08 -6.78
CA ASN A 86 -12.24 10.94 -6.93
C ASN A 86 -12.89 12.02 -7.82
N PRO A 87 -12.48 13.31 -7.79
CA PRO A 87 -13.08 14.35 -8.62
C PRO A 87 -12.94 14.12 -10.14
N HIS A 88 -11.86 13.46 -10.57
CA HIS A 88 -11.55 13.30 -12.01
C HIS A 88 -11.53 11.85 -12.48
N HIS A 89 -11.22 10.91 -11.59
CA HIS A 89 -10.95 9.51 -11.88
C HIS A 89 -11.44 8.59 -10.75
N PRO A 90 -12.76 8.51 -10.50
CA PRO A 90 -13.34 7.80 -9.34
C PRO A 90 -13.01 6.30 -9.32
N VAL A 91 -13.04 5.63 -10.47
CA VAL A 91 -12.69 4.20 -10.57
C VAL A 91 -11.23 3.96 -10.19
N ARG A 92 -10.32 4.84 -10.62
CA ARG A 92 -8.90 4.77 -10.23
C ARG A 92 -8.75 5.04 -8.74
N ALA A 93 -9.45 6.05 -8.20
CA ALA A 93 -9.42 6.39 -6.79
C ALA A 93 -9.70 5.16 -5.91
N LEU A 94 -10.76 4.43 -6.23
CA LEU A 94 -11.15 3.21 -5.52
C LEU A 94 -10.08 2.11 -5.64
N GLY A 95 -9.56 1.86 -6.85
CA GLY A 95 -8.51 0.85 -7.06
C GLY A 95 -7.22 1.16 -6.30
N PHE A 96 -6.73 2.40 -6.39
CA PHE A 96 -5.55 2.84 -5.67
C PHE A 96 -5.74 2.77 -4.15
N ALA A 97 -6.87 3.28 -3.64
CA ALA A 97 -7.17 3.25 -2.21
C ALA A 97 -7.29 1.82 -1.69
N ALA A 98 -7.97 0.94 -2.42
CA ALA A 98 -8.11 -0.48 -2.06
C ALA A 98 -6.76 -1.18 -1.97
N VAL A 99 -5.89 -1.00 -2.97
CA VAL A 99 -4.53 -1.59 -2.96
C VAL A 99 -3.69 -1.03 -1.81
N CYS A 100 -3.75 0.30 -1.58
CA CYS A 100 -3.03 0.92 -0.45
C CYS A 100 -3.45 0.32 0.88
N VAL A 101 -4.77 0.24 1.13
CA VAL A 101 -5.31 -0.29 2.39
C VAL A 101 -4.98 -1.76 2.54
N ALA A 102 -5.19 -2.57 1.50
CA ALA A 102 -4.95 -4.00 1.55
C ALA A 102 -3.49 -4.32 1.88
N LEU A 103 -2.53 -3.65 1.22
CA LEU A 103 -1.11 -3.86 1.45
C LEU A 103 -0.66 -3.38 2.83
N CYS A 104 -1.10 -2.19 3.27
CA CYS A 104 -0.79 -1.69 4.61
C CYS A 104 -1.40 -2.57 5.70
N ALA A 105 -2.66 -2.98 5.55
CA ALA A 105 -3.35 -3.88 6.47
C ALA A 105 -2.64 -5.23 6.55
N ALA A 106 -2.28 -5.83 5.41
CA ALA A 106 -1.54 -7.08 5.37
C ALA A 106 -0.19 -6.97 6.08
N ALA A 107 0.59 -5.90 5.83
CA ALA A 107 1.86 -5.68 6.51
C ALA A 107 1.69 -5.54 8.03
N ILE A 108 0.67 -4.79 8.48
CA ILE A 108 0.38 -4.61 9.91
C ILE A 108 -0.01 -5.94 10.56
N LEU A 109 -0.93 -6.68 9.95
CA LEU A 109 -1.46 -7.94 10.50
C LEU A 109 -0.42 -9.06 10.53
N LEU A 110 0.41 -9.18 9.48
CA LEU A 110 1.42 -10.22 9.36
C LEU A 110 2.67 -9.95 10.22
N THR A 111 2.88 -8.72 10.69
CA THR A 111 4.03 -8.35 11.51
C THR A 111 4.10 -9.17 12.81
N GLY A 112 2.98 -9.34 13.50
CA GLY A 112 2.91 -10.09 14.75
C GLY A 112 3.31 -11.56 14.58
N PRO A 113 2.61 -12.32 13.71
CA PRO A 113 2.95 -13.72 13.39
C PRO A 113 4.39 -13.90 12.93
N LEU A 114 4.89 -13.03 12.04
CA LEU A 114 6.28 -13.09 11.55
C LEU A 114 7.28 -12.90 12.69
N THR A 115 7.05 -11.92 13.57
CA THR A 115 7.93 -11.67 14.72
C THR A 115 7.96 -12.87 15.67
N ALA A 116 6.81 -13.52 15.89
CA ALA A 116 6.71 -14.72 16.73
C ALA A 116 7.46 -15.91 16.12
N TRP A 117 7.29 -16.12 14.81
CA TRP A 117 7.96 -17.18 14.06
C TRP A 117 9.48 -17.01 14.04
N LEU A 118 9.97 -15.79 13.78
CA LEU A 118 11.41 -15.48 13.83
C LEU A 118 11.99 -15.70 15.24
N ARG A 119 11.23 -15.33 16.29
CA ARG A 119 11.68 -15.57 17.66
C ARG A 119 11.78 -17.06 18.00
N ALA A 120 10.87 -17.89 17.49
CA ALA A 120 10.87 -19.33 17.74
C ALA A 120 12.01 -20.04 16.99
N THR A 121 12.34 -19.59 15.79
CA THR A 121 13.41 -20.16 14.95
C THR A 121 14.81 -19.79 15.44
N LEU A 122 15.04 -18.53 15.85
CA LEU A 122 16.34 -18.10 16.39
C LEU A 122 16.67 -18.61 17.80
N LYS A 123 15.70 -19.23 18.50
CA LYS A 123 15.91 -19.86 19.81
C LYS A 123 16.30 -21.34 19.72
N ARG A 124 16.20 -21.94 18.54
CA ARG A 124 16.73 -23.27 18.24
C ARG A 124 18.17 -23.14 17.76
#